data_AF-A0A9D8BAC7-F1
#
_entry.id   AF-A0A9D8BAC7-F1
#
_cell.length_a   1.000
_cell.length_b   1.000
_cell.length_c   1.000
_cell.angle_alpha   90.00
_cell.angle_beta   90.00
_cell.angle_gamma   90.00
#
_symmetry.space_group_name_H-M   'P 1'
#
loop_
_entity.id
_entity.type
_entity.pdbx_description
1 polymer ?
#
loop_
_entity_poly.entity_id
_entity_poly.type
_entity_poly.pdbx_seq_one_letter_code
_entity_poly.pdbx_strand_id
1 'polypeptide(L)'
;MKISILTKLLAVVMLLAIVPLAVLGVLAIMNISDMEDTAIDEVDNMSSAVSTSVSENTAAVSAGIEDISNAVTEGVSDVTTTAVDDAKAALNDLGVALIMQQSKDVARQVEIYIEQNPTVTTAELQGDTYLIFETPDAKAPIYAGVHYGTNDSAVLSLEGPLAIAERGKWNRFVDKSGAVVDLAGKWIVNASDGTAGFIESNTASTVTATPAGPPGAVFDWDSGDPYFWSIAIQPVGGGEEGGYTVLCDGATGVPKFHPSPIVVNLPDQIGRQMYPQIYAIMDKSTQSGEPSQGFFDFAATQGAEPKERFSVFYPVKDANGQYVKTADGLTFMVSVAAFLETFNAPTVELQGKLTENAAAIQAELVGTTSEIETGLTQSAESIESDLKTNRNAVAGEISDAKDKTQTSTIIVIVIMVVVVAAVSFLFGRSVTNPIKRLTKAAEQVSTGNMDVRVDVKSNDEIGDLADSFGRMIATVKFLSSEEEEGAKEEEAATASRR
;
A
#
# COMPACT_ATOMS: atom_id res chain seq x y z
N MET A 1 -23.21 92.78 24.38
CA MET A 1 -21.85 93.04 23.85
C MET A 1 -21.92 92.98 22.32
N LYS A 2 -21.90 94.11 21.60
CA LYS A 2 -21.98 94.10 20.12
C LYS A 2 -20.61 93.71 19.55
N ILE A 3 -20.53 92.53 18.95
CA ILE A 3 -19.33 92.08 18.21
C ILE A 3 -19.20 92.97 16.96
N SER A 4 -18.02 93.55 16.75
CA SER A 4 -17.74 94.41 15.60
C SER A 4 -17.95 93.63 14.29
N ILE A 5 -18.49 94.30 13.27
CA ILE A 5 -18.67 93.73 11.91
C ILE A 5 -17.35 93.14 11.40
N LEU A 6 -16.23 93.79 11.71
CA LEU A 6 -14.89 93.34 11.33
C LEU A 6 -14.52 92.00 11.99
N THR A 7 -14.88 91.80 13.26
CA THR A 7 -14.62 90.54 13.97
C THR A 7 -15.47 89.40 13.42
N LYS A 8 -16.69 89.70 12.97
CA LYS A 8 -17.56 88.74 12.26
C LYS A 8 -16.99 88.39 10.89
N LEU A 9 -16.49 89.38 10.14
CA LEU A 9 -15.90 89.17 8.82
C LEU A 9 -14.63 88.31 8.91
N LEU A 10 -13.80 88.58 9.92
CA LEU A 10 -12.58 87.80 10.19
C LEU A 10 -12.91 86.36 10.61
N ALA A 11 -13.93 86.17 11.44
CA ALA A 11 -14.42 84.84 11.80
C ALA A 11 -14.95 84.06 10.58
N VAL A 12 -15.61 84.73 9.64
CA VAL A 12 -16.08 84.10 8.38
C VAL A 12 -14.91 83.70 7.49
N VAL A 13 -13.88 84.56 7.35
CA VAL A 13 -12.68 84.24 6.58
C VAL A 13 -11.90 83.07 7.22
N MET A 14 -11.82 83.02 8.56
CA MET A 14 -11.26 81.85 9.26
C MET A 14 -12.03 80.57 8.96
N LEU A 15 -13.36 80.63 9.03
CA LEU A 15 -14.22 79.48 8.84
C LEU A 15 -14.08 78.94 7.40
N LEU A 16 -13.96 79.84 6.42
CA LEU A 16 -13.72 79.49 5.02
C LEU A 16 -12.32 78.91 4.75
N ALA A 17 -11.30 79.24 5.54
CA ALA A 17 -9.94 78.73 5.35
C ALA A 17 -9.67 77.41 6.10
N ILE A 18 -10.15 77.29 7.34
CA ILE A 18 -9.82 76.15 8.23
C ILE A 18 -10.71 74.94 7.94
N VAL A 19 -12.01 75.15 7.72
CA VAL A 19 -12.98 74.06 7.56
C VAL A 19 -12.66 73.16 6.36
N PRO A 20 -12.32 73.68 5.16
CA PRO A 20 -11.99 72.82 4.02
C PRO A 20 -10.75 71.94 4.27
N LEU A 21 -9.72 72.48 4.93
CA LEU A 21 -8.50 71.75 5.30
C LEU A 21 -8.78 70.65 6.33
N ALA A 22 -9.60 70.96 7.34
CA ALA A 22 -10.01 69.96 8.32
C ALA A 22 -10.85 68.84 7.69
N VAL A 23 -11.77 69.19 6.79
CA VAL A 23 -12.59 68.22 6.05
C VAL A 23 -11.72 67.36 5.13
N LEU A 24 -10.75 67.93 4.41
CA LEU A 24 -9.80 67.17 3.60
C LEU A 24 -8.96 66.19 4.43
N GLY A 25 -8.50 66.62 5.62
CA GLY A 25 -7.76 65.75 6.54
C GLY A 25 -8.60 64.59 7.06
N VAL A 26 -9.86 64.85 7.45
CA VAL A 26 -10.80 63.79 7.87
C VAL A 26 -11.11 62.83 6.72
N LEU A 27 -11.36 63.34 5.52
CA LEU A 27 -11.59 62.51 4.34
C LEU A 27 -10.38 61.66 3.99
N ALA A 28 -9.16 62.19 4.10
CA ALA A 28 -7.94 61.41 3.87
C ALA A 28 -7.79 60.26 4.88
N ILE A 29 -8.07 60.51 6.17
CA ILE A 29 -8.03 59.48 7.22
C ILE A 29 -9.11 58.43 7.00
N MET A 30 -10.35 58.84 6.66
CA MET A 30 -11.42 57.90 6.32
C MET A 30 -11.06 57.04 5.12
N ASN A 31 -10.52 57.65 4.05
CA ASN A 31 -10.16 56.92 2.84
C ASN A 31 -9.02 55.92 3.09
N ILE A 32 -8.06 56.24 3.97
CA ILE A 32 -7.01 55.28 4.39
C ILE A 32 -7.62 54.14 5.21
N SER A 33 -8.58 54.43 6.10
CA SER A 33 -9.26 53.38 6.89
C SER A 33 -10.09 52.46 6.01
N ASP A 34 -10.82 53.00 5.03
CA ASP A 34 -11.59 52.20 4.09
C ASP A 34 -10.66 51.31 3.22
N MET A 35 -9.49 51.84 2.84
CA MET A 35 -8.46 51.05 2.16
C MET A 35 -7.85 49.96 3.06
N GLU A 36 -7.65 50.23 4.36
CA GLU A 36 -7.20 49.28 5.38
C GLU A 36 -8.17 48.10 5.48
N ASP A 37 -9.46 48.39 5.68
CA ASP A 37 -10.51 47.38 5.80
C ASP A 37 -10.65 46.57 4.50
N THR A 38 -10.63 47.23 3.34
CA THR A 38 -10.71 46.54 2.04
C THR A 38 -9.52 45.61 1.82
N ALA A 39 -8.30 46.04 2.14
CA ALA A 39 -7.10 45.23 1.99
C ALA A 39 -7.11 44.03 2.95
N ILE A 40 -7.59 44.21 4.19
CA ILE A 40 -7.75 43.12 5.16
C ILE A 40 -8.77 42.10 4.66
N ASP A 41 -9.94 42.56 4.21
CA ASP A 41 -11.00 41.69 3.67
C ASP A 41 -10.52 40.91 2.44
N GLU A 42 -9.74 41.54 1.55
CA GLU A 42 -9.21 40.89 0.35
C GLU A 42 -8.18 39.79 0.70
N VAL A 43 -7.32 40.05 1.69
CA VAL A 43 -6.35 39.06 2.19
C VAL A 43 -7.04 37.93 2.96
N ASP A 44 -8.05 38.21 3.76
CA ASP A 44 -8.81 37.19 4.49
C ASP A 44 -9.62 36.30 3.50
N ASN A 45 -10.19 36.89 2.44
CA ASN A 45 -10.82 36.14 1.34
C ASN A 45 -9.82 35.27 0.59
N MET A 46 -8.62 35.80 0.27
CA MET A 46 -7.54 35.00 -0.32
C MET A 46 -7.11 33.85 0.59
N SER A 47 -6.97 34.11 1.90
CA SER A 47 -6.64 33.09 2.90
C SER A 47 -7.68 31.97 2.94
N SER A 48 -8.97 32.33 2.95
CA SER A 48 -10.06 31.36 2.91
C SER A 48 -10.10 30.56 1.60
N ALA A 49 -9.89 31.22 0.47
CA ALA A 49 -9.83 30.56 -0.84
C ALA A 49 -8.66 29.57 -0.93
N VAL A 50 -7.49 29.96 -0.42
CA VAL A 50 -6.31 29.10 -0.38
C VAL A 50 -6.54 27.90 0.54
N SER A 51 -7.09 28.10 1.74
CA SER A 51 -7.45 27.01 2.66
C SER A 51 -8.43 26.02 2.03
N THR A 52 -9.43 26.53 1.30
CA THR A 52 -10.39 25.69 0.58
C THR A 52 -9.71 24.89 -0.54
N SER A 53 -8.94 25.56 -1.41
CA SER A 53 -8.24 24.91 -2.52
C SER A 53 -7.24 23.86 -2.05
N VAL A 54 -6.56 24.11 -0.94
CA VAL A 54 -5.66 23.16 -0.28
C VAL A 54 -6.42 21.93 0.20
N SER A 55 -7.55 22.13 0.89
CA SER A 55 -8.40 21.02 1.38
C SER A 55 -8.91 20.15 0.22
N GLU A 56 -9.40 20.79 -0.84
CA GLU A 56 -9.87 20.10 -2.05
C GLU A 56 -8.74 19.32 -2.76
N ASN A 57 -7.57 19.92 -2.93
CA ASN A 57 -6.42 19.23 -3.53
C ASN A 57 -5.92 18.08 -2.66
N THR A 58 -5.92 18.23 -1.33
CA THR A 58 -5.54 17.16 -0.39
C THR A 58 -6.50 15.98 -0.53
N ALA A 59 -7.80 16.25 -0.55
CA ALA A 59 -8.82 15.22 -0.73
C ALA A 59 -8.71 14.54 -2.11
N ALA A 60 -8.48 15.30 -3.17
CA ALA A 60 -8.34 14.77 -4.53
C ALA A 60 -7.09 13.89 -4.68
N VAL A 61 -5.96 14.28 -4.07
CA VAL A 61 -4.74 13.47 -4.06
C VAL A 61 -4.95 12.19 -3.26
N SER A 62 -5.56 12.26 -2.08
CA SER A 62 -5.85 11.07 -1.26
C SER A 62 -6.74 10.08 -2.01
N ALA A 63 -7.82 10.55 -2.66
CA ALA A 63 -8.69 9.71 -3.47
C ALA A 63 -7.98 9.10 -4.70
N GLY A 64 -7.19 9.90 -5.43
CA GLY A 64 -6.43 9.40 -6.58
C GLY A 64 -5.39 8.35 -6.20
N ILE A 65 -4.83 8.45 -4.99
CA ILE A 65 -3.88 7.46 -4.49
C ILE A 65 -4.61 6.18 -4.02
N GLU A 66 -5.78 6.30 -3.39
CA GLU A 66 -6.62 5.13 -3.06
C GLU A 66 -6.97 4.34 -4.32
N ASP A 67 -7.34 5.02 -5.40
CA ASP A 67 -7.60 4.41 -6.71
C ASP A 67 -6.37 3.67 -7.26
N ILE A 68 -5.18 4.27 -7.18
CA ILE A 68 -3.93 3.62 -7.60
C ILE A 68 -3.63 2.38 -6.74
N SER A 69 -3.80 2.47 -5.42
CA SER A 69 -3.59 1.36 -4.50
C SER A 69 -4.52 0.18 -4.81
N ASN A 70 -5.79 0.46 -5.07
CA ASN A 70 -6.77 -0.54 -5.47
C ASN A 70 -6.41 -1.16 -6.83
N ALA A 71 -6.08 -0.34 -7.83
CA ALA A 71 -5.71 -0.82 -9.16
C ALA A 71 -4.44 -1.71 -9.15
N VAL A 72 -3.44 -1.37 -8.32
CA VAL A 72 -2.24 -2.20 -8.15
C VAL A 72 -2.59 -3.52 -7.46
N THR A 73 -3.43 -3.49 -6.43
CA THR A 73 -3.87 -4.69 -5.71
C THR A 73 -4.63 -5.64 -6.62
N GLU A 74 -5.59 -5.12 -7.40
CA GLU A 74 -6.33 -5.89 -8.40
C GLU A 74 -5.41 -6.43 -9.50
N GLY A 75 -4.55 -5.57 -10.08
CA GLY A 75 -3.65 -5.97 -11.15
C GLY A 75 -2.66 -7.07 -10.74
N VAL A 76 -2.12 -7.00 -9.52
CA VAL A 76 -1.22 -8.03 -9.00
C VAL A 76 -1.98 -9.32 -8.69
N SER A 77 -3.20 -9.22 -8.14
CA SER A 77 -4.06 -10.39 -7.94
C SER A 77 -4.36 -11.09 -9.27
N ASP A 78 -4.77 -10.35 -10.30
CA ASP A 78 -5.10 -10.91 -11.62
C ASP A 78 -3.90 -11.58 -12.29
N VAL A 79 -2.73 -10.93 -12.27
CA VAL A 79 -1.49 -11.50 -12.82
C VAL A 79 -1.09 -12.75 -12.06
N THR A 80 -1.15 -12.71 -10.72
CA THR A 80 -0.77 -13.86 -9.88
C THR A 80 -1.71 -15.03 -10.11
N THR A 81 -3.01 -14.80 -10.22
CA THR A 81 -3.99 -15.87 -10.40
C THR A 81 -3.88 -16.47 -11.80
N THR A 82 -3.95 -15.63 -12.83
CA THR A 82 -3.96 -16.08 -14.23
C THR A 82 -2.66 -16.77 -14.63
N ALA A 83 -1.50 -16.14 -14.36
CA ALA A 83 -0.23 -16.67 -14.81
C ALA A 83 0.17 -17.96 -14.06
N VAL A 84 -0.17 -18.06 -12.77
CA VAL A 84 0.09 -19.27 -11.99
C VAL A 84 -0.82 -20.40 -12.43
N ASP A 85 -2.09 -20.13 -12.70
CA ASP A 85 -3.02 -21.17 -13.14
C ASP A 85 -2.66 -21.68 -14.54
N ASP A 86 -2.29 -20.81 -15.47
CA ASP A 86 -1.77 -21.18 -16.78
C ASP A 86 -0.47 -22.01 -16.65
N ALA A 87 0.45 -21.60 -15.76
CA ALA A 87 1.68 -22.33 -15.51
C ALA A 87 1.43 -23.72 -14.89
N LYS A 88 0.47 -23.84 -13.96
CA LYS A 88 0.06 -25.14 -13.39
C LYS A 88 -0.53 -26.06 -14.45
N ALA A 89 -1.39 -25.53 -15.32
CA ALA A 89 -1.96 -26.31 -16.43
C ALA A 89 -0.85 -26.83 -17.37
N ALA A 90 0.07 -25.96 -17.78
CA ALA A 90 1.19 -26.34 -18.65
C ALA A 90 2.14 -27.35 -17.99
N LEU A 91 2.40 -27.23 -16.68
CA LEU A 91 3.23 -28.18 -15.95
C LEU A 91 2.54 -29.52 -15.71
N ASN A 92 1.22 -29.55 -15.53
CA ASN A 92 0.47 -30.80 -15.49
C ASN A 92 0.57 -31.54 -16.83
N ASP A 93 0.42 -30.84 -17.96
CA ASP A 93 0.62 -31.40 -19.31
C ASP A 93 2.05 -31.92 -19.50
N LEU A 94 3.04 -31.17 -19.04
CA LEU A 94 4.44 -31.59 -19.05
C LEU A 94 4.68 -32.83 -18.17
N GLY A 95 4.07 -32.87 -16.98
CA GLY A 95 4.12 -34.01 -16.06
C GLY A 95 3.59 -35.29 -16.69
N VAL A 96 2.43 -35.20 -17.37
CA VAL A 96 1.88 -36.30 -18.17
C VAL A 96 2.87 -36.78 -19.24
N ALA A 97 3.46 -35.85 -19.99
CA ALA A 97 4.44 -36.18 -21.04
C ALA A 97 5.72 -36.83 -20.47
N LEU A 98 6.22 -36.33 -19.33
CA LEU A 98 7.40 -36.87 -18.65
C LEU A 98 7.16 -38.28 -18.12
N ILE A 99 6.00 -38.53 -17.48
CA ILE A 99 5.61 -39.86 -17.00
C ILE A 99 5.54 -40.86 -18.17
N MET A 100 4.92 -40.46 -19.28
CA MET A 100 4.86 -41.28 -20.49
C MET A 100 6.25 -41.58 -21.06
N GLN A 101 7.09 -40.55 -21.18
CA GLN A 101 8.45 -40.70 -21.70
C GLN A 101 9.30 -41.61 -20.80
N GLN A 102 9.20 -41.46 -19.48
CA GLN A 102 9.91 -42.32 -18.53
C GLN A 102 9.42 -43.77 -18.61
N SER A 103 8.12 -43.99 -18.77
CA SER A 103 7.56 -45.34 -18.98
C SER A 103 8.15 -46.00 -20.23
N LYS A 104 8.29 -45.23 -21.31
CA LYS A 104 8.90 -45.68 -22.56
C LYS A 104 10.40 -45.97 -22.42
N ASP A 105 11.13 -45.12 -21.71
CA ASP A 105 12.57 -45.29 -21.51
C ASP A 105 12.88 -46.52 -20.64
N VAL A 106 12.12 -46.75 -19.56
CA VAL A 106 12.21 -47.98 -18.76
C VAL A 106 11.84 -49.19 -19.60
N ALA A 107 10.78 -49.13 -20.40
CA ALA A 107 10.38 -50.23 -21.27
C ALA A 107 11.51 -50.60 -22.25
N ARG A 108 12.18 -49.59 -22.83
CA ARG A 108 13.33 -49.80 -23.71
C ARG A 108 14.53 -50.41 -22.99
N GLN A 109 14.80 -50.00 -21.75
CA GLN A 109 15.87 -50.59 -20.95
C GLN A 109 15.59 -52.06 -20.61
N VAL A 110 14.34 -52.39 -20.24
CA VAL A 110 13.91 -53.78 -19.99
C VAL A 110 14.01 -54.62 -21.26
N GLU A 111 13.55 -54.11 -22.41
CA GLU A 111 13.70 -54.76 -23.72
C GLU A 111 15.17 -55.13 -23.98
N ILE A 112 16.07 -54.13 -23.94
CA ILE A 112 17.51 -54.33 -24.21
C ILE A 112 18.10 -55.37 -23.24
N TYR A 113 17.77 -55.29 -21.95
CA TYR A 113 18.29 -56.20 -20.96
C TYR A 113 17.88 -57.65 -21.26
N ILE A 114 16.60 -57.90 -21.54
CA ILE A 114 16.10 -59.25 -21.80
C ILE A 114 16.64 -59.80 -23.13
N GLU A 115 16.79 -58.96 -24.16
CA GLU A 115 17.43 -59.35 -25.43
C GLU A 115 18.89 -59.77 -25.25
N GLN A 116 19.63 -59.12 -24.34
CA GLN A 116 21.01 -59.46 -24.01
C GLN A 116 21.13 -60.71 -23.12
N ASN A 117 20.05 -61.11 -22.44
CA ASN A 117 20.01 -62.22 -21.50
C ASN A 117 18.88 -63.21 -21.84
N PRO A 118 18.87 -63.85 -23.02
CA PRO A 118 17.72 -64.60 -23.52
C PRO A 118 17.38 -65.88 -22.73
N THR A 119 18.29 -66.34 -21.87
CA THR A 119 18.09 -67.52 -21.01
C THR A 119 17.64 -67.15 -19.59
N VAL A 120 17.53 -65.86 -19.27
CA VAL A 120 17.17 -65.43 -17.91
C VAL A 120 15.72 -65.76 -17.60
N THR A 121 15.49 -66.30 -16.41
CA THR A 121 14.16 -66.64 -15.90
C THR A 121 13.64 -65.54 -14.97
N THR A 122 12.33 -65.46 -14.78
CA THR A 122 11.71 -64.52 -13.84
C THR A 122 12.29 -64.64 -12.43
N ALA A 123 12.55 -65.87 -11.97
CA ALA A 123 13.08 -66.12 -10.64
C ALA A 123 14.50 -65.57 -10.46
N GLU A 124 15.36 -65.64 -11.49
CA GLU A 124 16.70 -65.06 -11.47
C GLU A 124 16.68 -63.53 -11.44
N LEU A 125 15.64 -62.90 -12.02
CA LEU A 125 15.46 -61.45 -11.98
C LEU A 125 14.88 -60.96 -10.65
N GLN A 126 13.81 -61.61 -10.17
CA GLN A 126 13.09 -61.17 -8.97
C GLN A 126 13.81 -61.51 -7.66
N GLY A 127 14.47 -62.67 -7.59
CA GLY A 127 14.93 -63.25 -6.33
C GLY A 127 13.83 -64.00 -5.56
N ASP A 128 14.19 -64.60 -4.43
CA ASP A 128 13.30 -65.40 -3.59
C ASP A 128 12.37 -64.50 -2.73
N THR A 129 11.10 -64.92 -2.65
CA THR A 129 10.04 -64.28 -1.86
C THR A 129 9.51 -65.24 -0.80
N TYR A 130 9.39 -64.79 0.44
CA TYR A 130 8.87 -65.57 1.57
C TYR A 130 7.62 -64.89 2.14
N LEU A 131 6.57 -65.65 2.47
CA LEU A 131 5.40 -65.13 3.22
C LEU A 131 5.41 -65.65 4.66
N ILE A 132 5.01 -64.82 5.61
CA ILE A 132 4.90 -65.10 7.04
C ILE A 132 3.45 -64.92 7.47
N PHE A 133 2.80 -65.98 7.97
CA PHE A 133 1.45 -65.90 8.51
C PHE A 133 1.42 -66.01 10.04
N GLU A 134 0.58 -65.19 10.69
CA GLU A 134 0.09 -65.49 12.04
C GLU A 134 -1.37 -65.95 11.97
N THR A 135 -1.70 -67.01 12.70
CA THR A 135 -3.09 -67.45 12.89
C THR A 135 -3.53 -67.22 14.34
N PRO A 136 -4.74 -66.68 14.60
CA PRO A 136 -5.20 -66.34 15.97
C PRO A 136 -5.31 -67.52 16.94
N ASP A 137 -5.50 -68.75 16.46
CA ASP A 137 -5.91 -69.90 17.29
C ASP A 137 -4.92 -71.09 17.36
N ALA A 138 -3.72 -70.98 16.78
CA ALA A 138 -2.73 -72.06 16.82
C ALA A 138 -1.71 -71.84 17.96
N LYS A 139 -1.52 -72.85 18.84
CA LYS A 139 -0.48 -72.86 19.89
C LYS A 139 0.97 -72.90 19.37
N ALA A 140 1.19 -72.78 18.07
CA ALA A 140 2.48 -72.52 17.43
C ALA A 140 2.24 -71.93 16.03
N PRO A 141 3.07 -70.97 15.57
CA PRO A 141 2.94 -70.39 14.23
C PRO A 141 3.15 -71.45 13.13
N ILE A 142 2.32 -71.39 12.08
CA ILE A 142 2.44 -72.22 10.87
C ILE A 142 3.16 -71.39 9.81
N TYR A 143 4.35 -71.84 9.40
CA TYR A 143 5.11 -71.22 8.32
C TYR A 143 4.86 -71.99 7.02
N ALA A 144 4.32 -71.32 6.01
CA ALA A 144 4.11 -71.88 4.69
C ALA A 144 4.92 -71.07 3.67
N GLY A 145 5.94 -71.69 3.08
CA GLY A 145 6.58 -71.14 1.89
C GLY A 145 5.60 -71.17 0.73
N VAL A 146 5.43 -70.06 0.01
CA VAL A 146 4.70 -70.08 -1.26
C VAL A 146 5.72 -70.40 -2.35
N HIS A 147 5.66 -71.62 -2.85
CA HIS A 147 6.34 -71.99 -4.08
C HIS A 147 5.40 -71.78 -5.26
N TYR A 148 5.77 -70.88 -6.16
CA TYR A 148 5.12 -70.77 -7.46
C TYR A 148 5.81 -71.75 -8.42
N GLY A 149 5.13 -72.85 -8.72
CA GLY A 149 5.53 -73.78 -9.77
C GLY A 149 5.20 -73.24 -11.16
N THR A 150 5.69 -73.91 -12.20
CA THR A 150 5.65 -73.51 -13.63
C THR A 150 4.26 -73.35 -14.27
N ASN A 151 3.16 -73.41 -13.50
CA ASN A 151 1.78 -73.44 -14.00
C ASN A 151 0.84 -72.38 -13.36
N ASP A 152 1.35 -71.31 -12.73
CA ASP A 152 0.55 -70.25 -12.06
C ASP A 152 -0.45 -70.73 -10.99
N SER A 153 -0.39 -71.99 -10.57
CA SER A 153 -1.13 -72.49 -9.41
C SER A 153 -0.30 -72.27 -8.15
N ALA A 154 -0.74 -71.37 -7.27
CA ALA A 154 -0.26 -71.34 -5.89
C ALA A 154 -0.72 -72.65 -5.21
N VAL A 155 0.18 -73.63 -5.08
CA VAL A 155 -0.10 -74.82 -4.28
C VAL A 155 0.18 -74.45 -2.83
N LEU A 156 -0.88 -74.09 -2.10
CA LEU A 156 -0.85 -74.03 -0.65
C LEU A 156 -0.84 -75.48 -0.12
N SER A 157 0.35 -76.07 0.03
CA SER A 157 0.48 -77.36 0.71
C SER A 157 0.33 -77.12 2.21
N LEU A 158 -0.86 -77.39 2.74
CA LEU A 158 -1.11 -77.43 4.18
C LEU A 158 -0.59 -78.70 4.86
N GLU A 159 -0.04 -79.67 4.10
CA GLU A 159 0.49 -80.93 4.65
C GLU A 159 1.69 -81.45 3.81
N GLY A 160 2.89 -80.89 4.01
CA GLY A 160 4.15 -81.41 3.45
C GLY A 160 5.31 -80.41 3.52
N PRO A 161 6.59 -80.83 3.68
CA PRO A 161 7.59 -80.08 4.45
C PRO A 161 8.19 -78.84 3.75
N LEU A 162 8.15 -77.70 4.47
CA LEU A 162 9.10 -76.58 4.38
C LEU A 162 9.49 -76.08 5.79
N ALA A 163 9.85 -77.04 6.64
CA ALA A 163 10.76 -76.90 7.76
C ALA A 163 11.08 -78.30 8.29
N ILE A 164 12.36 -78.62 8.49
CA ILE A 164 12.75 -79.88 9.12
C ILE A 164 12.57 -79.73 10.63
N ALA A 165 11.59 -80.45 11.18
CA ALA A 165 11.42 -80.58 12.62
C ALA A 165 12.25 -81.74 13.16
N GLU A 166 13.35 -81.46 13.85
CA GLU A 166 13.91 -82.41 14.82
C GLU A 166 13.38 -82.07 16.22
N ARG A 167 12.66 -83.02 16.84
CA ARG A 167 12.23 -82.97 18.25
C ARG A 167 11.41 -81.74 18.65
N GLY A 168 10.49 -81.30 17.79
CA GLY A 168 9.47 -80.32 18.18
C GLY A 168 9.99 -78.91 18.49
N LYS A 169 11.16 -78.54 17.95
CA LYS A 169 11.64 -77.15 17.94
C LYS A 169 11.88 -76.71 16.49
N TRP A 170 11.09 -75.75 16.03
CA TRP A 170 11.24 -75.10 14.72
C TRP A 170 12.39 -74.11 14.79
N ASN A 171 13.48 -74.29 14.04
CA ASN A 171 14.70 -73.49 14.23
C ASN A 171 15.33 -72.89 12.96
N ARG A 172 14.84 -73.17 11.74
CA ARG A 172 15.52 -72.75 10.48
C ARG A 172 14.56 -72.58 9.29
N PHE A 173 14.72 -71.48 8.54
CA PHE A 173 14.09 -71.28 7.22
C PHE A 173 14.85 -72.08 6.17
N VAL A 174 14.18 -72.61 5.14
CA VAL A 174 14.83 -73.39 4.08
C VAL A 174 14.36 -72.97 2.68
N ASP A 175 15.26 -73.03 1.68
CA ASP A 175 14.97 -72.71 0.28
C ASP A 175 14.32 -73.89 -0.46
N LYS A 176 14.11 -73.73 -1.77
CA LYS A 176 13.55 -74.76 -2.68
C LYS A 176 14.35 -76.07 -2.75
N SER A 177 15.61 -76.06 -2.34
CA SER A 177 16.49 -77.24 -2.27
C SER A 177 16.49 -77.90 -0.88
N GLY A 178 15.80 -77.30 0.10
CA GLY A 178 15.84 -77.68 1.50
C GLY A 178 17.07 -77.17 2.24
N ALA A 179 17.87 -76.29 1.63
CA ALA A 179 19.03 -75.69 2.27
C ALA A 179 18.59 -74.57 3.21
N VAL A 180 19.28 -74.41 4.33
CA VAL A 180 18.93 -73.40 5.35
C VAL A 180 19.23 -72.00 4.82
N VAL A 181 18.23 -71.12 4.88
CA VAL A 181 18.34 -69.71 4.47
C VAL A 181 18.57 -68.84 5.69
N ASP A 182 19.55 -67.94 5.58
CA ASP A 182 19.82 -66.92 6.59
C ASP A 182 19.03 -65.64 6.27
N LEU A 183 17.98 -65.35 7.04
CA LEU A 183 17.18 -64.13 6.89
C LEU A 183 17.67 -62.96 7.76
N ALA A 184 18.78 -63.12 8.49
CA ALA A 184 19.35 -62.02 9.27
C ALA A 184 19.95 -60.97 8.32
N GLY A 185 19.57 -59.71 8.53
CA GLY A 185 19.90 -58.62 7.64
C GLY A 185 18.90 -58.37 6.50
N LYS A 186 17.79 -59.12 6.44
CA LYS A 186 16.74 -58.97 5.40
C LYS A 186 15.55 -58.14 5.91
N TRP A 187 14.84 -57.51 4.99
CA TRP A 187 13.63 -56.71 5.30
C TRP A 187 12.36 -57.56 5.29
N ILE A 188 11.50 -57.37 6.29
CA ILE A 188 10.14 -57.90 6.36
C ILE A 188 9.12 -56.77 6.20
N VAL A 189 7.98 -57.04 5.59
CA VAL A 189 6.84 -56.11 5.55
C VAL A 189 5.57 -56.81 5.98
N ASN A 190 4.80 -56.18 6.86
CA ASN A 190 3.49 -56.64 7.27
C ASN A 190 2.47 -56.40 6.14
N ALA A 191 1.79 -57.44 5.66
CA ALA A 191 0.93 -57.37 4.50
C ALA A 191 -0.47 -56.82 4.79
N SER A 192 -0.81 -56.63 6.07
CA SER A 192 -2.06 -55.99 6.46
C SER A 192 -2.01 -54.46 6.55
N ASP A 193 -0.85 -53.89 6.89
CA ASP A 193 -0.70 -52.44 7.13
C ASP A 193 0.48 -51.80 6.39
N GLY A 194 1.29 -52.58 5.68
CA GLY A 194 2.43 -52.11 4.90
C GLY A 194 3.65 -51.71 5.72
N THR A 195 3.65 -51.96 7.04
CA THR A 195 4.79 -51.61 7.91
C THR A 195 6.00 -52.51 7.64
N ALA A 196 7.18 -51.91 7.48
CA ALA A 196 8.43 -52.62 7.20
C ALA A 196 9.34 -52.71 8.45
N GLY A 197 10.01 -53.84 8.64
CA GLY A 197 10.97 -54.08 9.72
C GLY A 197 12.23 -54.77 9.22
N PHE A 198 13.33 -54.66 9.96
CA PHE A 198 14.61 -55.29 9.64
C PHE A 198 14.83 -56.52 10.53
N ILE A 199 15.21 -57.65 9.95
CA ILE A 199 15.45 -58.89 10.71
C ILE A 199 16.85 -58.85 11.30
N GLU A 200 16.97 -58.60 12.60
CA GLU A 200 18.28 -58.47 13.27
C GLU A 200 18.97 -59.81 13.55
N SER A 201 18.22 -60.92 13.68
CA SER A 201 18.78 -62.27 13.88
C SER A 201 17.79 -63.40 13.58
N ASN A 202 18.30 -64.61 13.29
CA ASN A 202 17.51 -65.80 12.92
C ASN A 202 17.11 -66.74 14.07
N THR A 203 17.10 -66.29 15.33
CA THR A 203 16.67 -67.16 16.42
C THR A 203 15.14 -67.24 16.49
N ALA A 204 14.61 -68.46 16.31
CA ALA A 204 13.20 -68.80 16.42
C ALA A 204 12.64 -68.48 17.81
N SER A 205 12.10 -67.28 18.00
CA SER A 205 11.12 -67.00 19.06
C SER A 205 10.24 -65.79 18.79
N THR A 206 10.70 -64.78 18.05
CA THR A 206 9.91 -63.56 17.84
C THR A 206 10.46 -62.78 16.64
N VAL A 207 9.75 -62.79 15.52
CA VAL A 207 9.75 -61.60 14.66
C VAL A 207 8.73 -60.66 15.30
N THR A 208 9.18 -59.87 16.28
CA THR A 208 8.33 -58.83 16.89
C THR A 208 8.29 -57.64 15.96
N ALA A 209 7.34 -57.64 15.03
CA ALA A 209 6.83 -56.41 14.44
C ALA A 209 5.68 -55.91 15.33
N THR A 210 5.78 -54.67 15.82
CA THR A 210 4.66 -53.98 16.51
C THR A 210 4.31 -52.80 15.62
N PRO A 211 3.04 -52.55 15.19
CA PRO A 211 1.78 -53.01 15.79
C PRO A 211 0.76 -53.65 14.82
N ALA A 212 -0.06 -54.56 15.36
CA ALA A 212 -1.45 -54.87 14.97
C ALA A 212 -1.80 -55.06 13.46
N GLY A 213 -1.50 -56.24 12.91
CA GLY A 213 -2.25 -56.75 11.76
C GLY A 213 -1.76 -58.12 11.25
N PRO A 214 -2.61 -58.92 10.55
CA PRO A 214 -2.27 -60.28 10.12
C PRO A 214 -1.40 -60.27 8.82
N PRO A 215 -1.07 -61.44 8.23
CA PRO A 215 0.24 -61.90 7.68
C PRO A 215 1.20 -60.87 7.03
N GLY A 216 2.52 -61.12 7.06
CA GLY A 216 3.59 -60.36 6.38
C GLY A 216 4.31 -61.11 5.26
N ALA A 217 5.16 -60.42 4.48
CA ALA A 217 6.03 -60.95 3.43
C ALA A 217 7.48 -60.50 3.65
N VAL A 218 8.46 -61.39 3.50
CA VAL A 218 9.91 -61.13 3.50
C VAL A 218 10.43 -61.33 2.08
N PHE A 219 11.11 -60.33 1.52
CA PHE A 219 11.74 -60.45 0.19
C PHE A 219 13.25 -60.45 0.35
N ASP A 220 13.92 -61.45 -0.25
CA ASP A 220 15.38 -61.45 -0.35
C ASP A 220 15.83 -60.70 -1.60
N TRP A 221 15.88 -59.38 -1.47
CA TRP A 221 16.33 -58.45 -2.50
C TRP A 221 17.75 -58.75 -3.03
N ASP A 222 18.61 -59.40 -2.24
CA ASP A 222 19.99 -59.71 -2.64
C ASP A 222 20.11 -60.98 -3.47
N SER A 223 19.01 -61.73 -3.64
CA SER A 223 18.98 -63.00 -4.38
C SER A 223 18.56 -62.85 -5.86
N GLY A 224 18.05 -61.68 -6.26
CA GLY A 224 17.71 -61.33 -7.65
C GLY A 224 18.81 -60.55 -8.37
N ASP A 225 18.56 -60.09 -9.61
CA ASP A 225 19.51 -59.25 -10.35
C ASP A 225 19.40 -57.77 -9.92
N PRO A 226 20.40 -57.21 -9.22
CA PRO A 226 20.33 -55.84 -8.71
C PRO A 226 20.37 -54.78 -9.81
N TYR A 227 20.99 -55.07 -10.96
CA TYR A 227 21.00 -54.16 -12.10
C TYR A 227 19.62 -54.12 -12.77
N PHE A 228 18.96 -55.27 -12.93
CA PHE A 228 17.59 -55.30 -13.45
C PHE A 228 16.61 -54.56 -12.54
N TRP A 229 16.73 -54.71 -11.22
CA TRP A 229 15.92 -53.95 -10.25
C TRP A 229 16.12 -52.43 -10.38
N SER A 230 17.35 -51.97 -10.64
CA SER A 230 17.63 -50.54 -10.86
C SER A 230 17.02 -49.98 -12.15
N ILE A 231 16.80 -50.85 -13.16
CA ILE A 231 16.07 -50.49 -14.38
C ILE A 231 14.57 -50.47 -14.10
N ALA A 232 14.05 -51.51 -13.45
CA ALA A 232 12.63 -51.72 -13.19
C ALA A 232 12.03 -50.62 -12.29
N ILE A 233 12.79 -50.18 -11.30
CA ILE A 233 12.35 -49.23 -10.27
C ILE A 233 13.16 -47.94 -10.36
N GLN A 234 12.54 -46.90 -10.89
CA GLN A 234 13.11 -45.57 -11.01
C GLN A 234 12.16 -44.53 -10.41
N PRO A 235 12.66 -43.51 -9.68
CA PRO A 235 11.83 -42.45 -9.14
C PRO A 235 11.23 -41.58 -10.25
N VAL A 236 10.00 -41.12 -10.06
CA VAL A 236 9.24 -40.28 -11.01
C VAL A 236 8.68 -39.07 -10.27
N GLY A 237 8.99 -37.86 -10.73
CA GLY A 237 8.62 -36.63 -10.01
C GLY A 237 9.54 -36.33 -8.82
N GLY A 238 9.20 -35.31 -8.02
CA GLY A 238 10.02 -34.83 -6.91
C GLY A 238 9.36 -34.93 -5.54
N GLY A 239 10.16 -35.01 -4.48
CA GLY A 239 9.71 -35.01 -3.08
C GLY A 239 9.26 -36.38 -2.55
N GLU A 240 8.76 -36.40 -1.31
CA GLU A 240 8.26 -37.62 -0.63
C GLU A 240 6.97 -38.18 -1.27
N GLU A 241 6.23 -37.34 -1.99
CA GLU A 241 5.04 -37.74 -2.76
C GLU A 241 5.38 -38.18 -4.20
N GLY A 242 6.67 -38.27 -4.55
CA GLY A 242 7.12 -38.78 -5.85
C GLY A 242 6.57 -40.18 -6.16
N GLY A 243 6.34 -40.44 -7.44
CA GLY A 243 6.04 -41.77 -7.95
C GLY A 243 7.29 -42.61 -8.17
N TYR A 244 7.08 -43.83 -8.63
CA TYR A 244 8.14 -44.71 -9.10
C TYR A 244 7.61 -45.59 -10.24
N THR A 245 8.53 -46.10 -11.05
CA THR A 245 8.21 -47.13 -12.03
C THR A 245 8.12 -48.48 -11.35
N VAL A 246 7.26 -49.34 -11.88
CA VAL A 246 7.08 -50.73 -11.47
C VAL A 246 6.96 -51.58 -12.73
N LEU A 247 7.33 -52.86 -12.65
CA LEU A 247 7.07 -53.79 -13.74
C LEU A 247 5.96 -54.75 -13.33
N CYS A 248 4.99 -54.88 -14.20
CA CYS A 248 3.91 -55.85 -14.11
C CYS A 248 4.09 -56.94 -15.17
N ASP A 249 3.45 -58.08 -14.96
CA ASP A 249 3.21 -59.05 -16.01
C ASP A 249 2.40 -58.40 -17.14
N GLY A 250 2.94 -58.44 -18.36
CA GLY A 250 2.33 -57.82 -19.54
C GLY A 250 1.00 -58.45 -19.96
N ALA A 251 0.70 -59.68 -19.54
CA ALA A 251 -0.56 -60.36 -19.86
C ALA A 251 -1.64 -60.12 -18.81
N THR A 252 -1.27 -60.22 -17.52
CA THR A 252 -2.23 -60.18 -16.41
C THR A 252 -2.28 -58.85 -15.68
N GLY A 253 -1.21 -58.05 -15.77
CA GLY A 253 -1.06 -56.80 -15.02
C GLY A 253 -0.62 -57.00 -13.56
N VAL A 254 -0.37 -58.24 -13.14
CA VAL A 254 0.11 -58.55 -11.78
C VAL A 254 1.48 -57.89 -11.56
N PRO A 255 1.68 -57.09 -10.49
CA PRO A 255 2.97 -56.48 -10.21
C PRO A 255 4.05 -57.55 -9.97
N LYS A 256 5.16 -57.45 -10.69
CA LYS A 256 6.31 -58.37 -10.59
C LYS A 256 7.50 -57.69 -9.92
N PHE A 257 7.71 -56.40 -10.16
CA PHE A 257 8.78 -55.63 -9.56
C PHE A 257 8.17 -54.37 -8.98
N HIS A 258 8.14 -54.27 -7.65
CA HIS A 258 7.51 -53.16 -6.95
C HIS A 258 8.25 -52.89 -5.63
N PRO A 259 8.48 -51.61 -5.23
CA PRO A 259 9.20 -51.28 -4.00
C PRO A 259 8.49 -51.79 -2.74
N SER A 260 7.16 -51.74 -2.75
CA SER A 260 6.34 -52.38 -1.74
C SER A 260 6.20 -53.89 -2.02
N PRO A 261 6.71 -54.76 -1.14
CA PRO A 261 6.69 -56.20 -1.35
C PRO A 261 5.29 -56.83 -1.25
N ILE A 262 4.35 -56.18 -0.58
CA ILE A 262 2.99 -56.73 -0.35
C ILE A 262 2.15 -56.77 -1.63
N VAL A 263 2.53 -55.99 -2.65
CA VAL A 263 1.84 -55.99 -3.94
C VAL A 263 2.56 -56.84 -5.00
N VAL A 264 3.80 -57.25 -4.74
CA VAL A 264 4.53 -58.13 -5.66
C VAL A 264 3.86 -59.49 -5.68
N ASN A 265 3.55 -59.98 -6.89
CA ASN A 265 2.79 -61.19 -7.14
C ASN A 265 1.39 -61.20 -6.48
N LEU A 266 0.82 -60.03 -6.18
CA LEU A 266 -0.54 -59.93 -5.65
C LEU A 266 -1.51 -60.57 -6.65
N PRO A 267 -2.35 -61.54 -6.22
CA PRO A 267 -3.30 -62.18 -7.12
C PRO A 267 -4.20 -61.15 -7.81
N ASP A 268 -4.34 -61.26 -9.13
CA ASP A 268 -5.09 -60.32 -9.97
C ASP A 268 -6.49 -60.04 -9.41
N GLN A 269 -7.22 -61.06 -8.95
CA GLN A 269 -8.54 -60.91 -8.33
C GLN A 269 -8.54 -59.98 -7.11
N ILE A 270 -7.50 -60.06 -6.27
CA ILE A 270 -7.37 -59.23 -5.06
C ILE A 270 -6.97 -57.81 -5.46
N GLY A 271 -6.01 -57.67 -6.38
CA GLY A 271 -5.58 -56.37 -6.89
C GLY A 271 -6.73 -55.57 -7.51
N ARG A 272 -7.56 -56.22 -8.32
CA ARG A 272 -8.77 -55.61 -8.93
C ARG A 272 -9.80 -55.13 -7.92
N GLN A 273 -9.93 -55.83 -6.78
CA GLN A 273 -10.83 -55.42 -5.70
C GLN A 273 -10.28 -54.23 -4.92
N MET A 274 -8.97 -54.21 -4.68
CA MET A 274 -8.32 -53.15 -3.91
C MET A 274 -8.16 -51.85 -4.71
N TYR A 275 -7.84 -51.96 -6.01
CA TYR A 275 -7.52 -50.81 -6.86
C TYR A 275 -8.29 -50.85 -8.19
N PRO A 276 -9.63 -50.79 -8.17
CA PRO A 276 -10.44 -50.99 -9.38
C PRO A 276 -10.17 -49.97 -10.49
N GLN A 277 -9.90 -48.70 -10.12
CA GLN A 277 -9.63 -47.64 -11.10
C GLN A 277 -8.28 -47.83 -11.82
N ILE A 278 -7.22 -48.21 -11.10
CA ILE A 278 -5.90 -48.43 -11.72
C ILE A 278 -5.93 -49.65 -12.67
N TYR A 279 -6.65 -50.71 -12.28
CA TYR A 279 -6.83 -51.89 -13.13
C TYR A 279 -7.67 -51.59 -14.37
N ALA A 280 -8.65 -50.69 -14.28
CA ALA A 280 -9.41 -50.24 -15.47
C ALA A 280 -8.55 -49.47 -16.49
N ILE A 281 -7.53 -48.74 -16.03
CA ILE A 281 -6.55 -48.10 -16.91
C ILE A 281 -5.64 -49.17 -17.54
N MET A 282 -5.10 -50.06 -16.71
CA MET A 282 -4.21 -51.14 -17.13
C MET A 282 -4.85 -52.08 -18.15
N ASP A 283 -6.12 -52.44 -17.96
CA ASP A 283 -6.88 -53.33 -18.84
C ASP A 283 -6.95 -52.82 -20.28
N LYS A 284 -6.95 -51.50 -20.49
CA LYS A 284 -6.89 -50.92 -21.85
C LYS A 284 -5.59 -51.31 -22.55
N SER A 285 -4.49 -51.34 -21.81
CA SER A 285 -3.17 -51.68 -22.35
C SER A 285 -3.00 -53.18 -22.53
N THR A 286 -3.45 -54.01 -21.58
CA THR A 286 -3.40 -55.48 -21.73
C THR A 286 -4.29 -55.97 -22.87
N GLN A 287 -5.44 -55.33 -23.11
CA GLN A 287 -6.37 -55.72 -24.19
C GLN A 287 -5.94 -55.24 -25.58
N SER A 288 -5.43 -54.00 -25.69
CA SER A 288 -5.03 -53.43 -26.97
C SER A 288 -3.59 -53.76 -27.36
N GLY A 289 -2.75 -54.05 -26.37
CA GLY A 289 -1.29 -54.09 -26.52
C GLY A 289 -0.65 -52.72 -26.74
N GLU A 290 -1.40 -51.63 -26.65
CA GLU A 290 -0.90 -50.25 -26.78
C GLU A 290 -0.78 -49.58 -25.41
N PRO A 291 0.07 -48.55 -25.25
CA PRO A 291 0.15 -47.82 -24.01
C PRO A 291 -1.22 -47.25 -23.58
N SER A 292 -1.53 -47.35 -22.29
CA SER A 292 -2.72 -46.72 -21.71
C SER A 292 -2.33 -45.75 -20.59
N GLN A 293 -3.22 -44.79 -20.35
CA GLN A 293 -3.03 -43.79 -19.30
C GLN A 293 -4.36 -43.34 -18.72
N GLY A 294 -4.34 -42.79 -17.52
CA GLY A 294 -5.52 -42.23 -16.88
C GLY A 294 -5.30 -41.76 -15.46
N PHE A 295 -6.32 -41.12 -14.92
CA PHE A 295 -6.37 -40.65 -13.55
C PHE A 295 -7.06 -41.66 -12.64
N PHE A 296 -6.62 -41.74 -11.40
CA PHE A 296 -7.24 -42.55 -10.36
C PHE A 296 -7.06 -41.93 -8.97
N ASP A 297 -8.03 -42.14 -8.09
CA ASP A 297 -8.01 -41.69 -6.72
C ASP A 297 -7.15 -42.63 -5.86
N PHE A 298 -6.24 -42.06 -5.08
CA PHE A 298 -5.37 -42.80 -4.18
C PHE A 298 -5.37 -42.18 -2.79
N ALA A 299 -5.68 -43.00 -1.78
CA ALA A 299 -5.52 -42.66 -0.37
C ALA A 299 -4.31 -43.40 0.19
N ALA A 300 -3.32 -42.67 0.72
CA ALA A 300 -2.07 -43.27 1.21
C ALA A 300 -2.26 -44.18 2.43
N THR A 301 -3.29 -43.92 3.25
CA THR A 301 -3.68 -44.72 4.40
C THR A 301 -5.21 -44.81 4.52
N GLN A 302 -5.70 -45.80 5.26
CA GLN A 302 -7.12 -45.96 5.51
C GLN A 302 -7.66 -44.75 6.29
N GLY A 303 -8.57 -43.98 5.66
CA GLY A 303 -9.14 -42.75 6.22
C GLY A 303 -8.45 -41.46 5.79
N ALA A 304 -7.37 -41.52 5.01
CA ALA A 304 -6.80 -40.34 4.36
C ALA A 304 -7.71 -39.87 3.21
N GLU A 305 -7.74 -38.55 2.97
CA GLU A 305 -8.41 -37.97 1.82
C GLU A 305 -7.80 -38.52 0.52
N PRO A 306 -8.61 -39.07 -0.40
CA PRO A 306 -8.12 -39.52 -1.69
C PRO A 306 -7.57 -38.33 -2.50
N LYS A 307 -6.35 -38.48 -3.00
CA LYS A 307 -5.72 -37.53 -3.95
C LYS A 307 -5.64 -38.19 -5.33
N GLU A 308 -5.89 -37.41 -6.38
CA GLU A 308 -5.83 -37.90 -7.75
C GLU A 308 -4.38 -38.13 -8.22
N ARG A 309 -4.09 -39.31 -8.77
CA ARG A 309 -2.80 -39.68 -9.38
C ARG A 309 -2.99 -39.93 -10.87
N PHE A 310 -1.95 -39.63 -11.64
CA PHE A 310 -1.88 -40.01 -13.03
C PHE A 310 -1.05 -41.29 -13.17
N SER A 311 -1.56 -42.24 -13.96
CA SER A 311 -0.86 -43.49 -14.24
C SER A 311 -0.70 -43.75 -15.73
N VAL A 312 0.42 -44.35 -16.09
CA VAL A 312 0.74 -44.86 -17.43
C VAL A 312 1.07 -46.35 -17.32
N PHE A 313 0.59 -47.12 -18.28
CA PHE A 313 0.89 -48.54 -18.47
C PHE A 313 1.45 -48.74 -19.88
N TYR A 314 2.73 -49.09 -19.97
CA TYR A 314 3.49 -49.17 -21.22
C TYR A 314 3.97 -50.61 -21.47
N PRO A 315 3.41 -51.32 -22.46
CA PRO A 315 3.84 -52.67 -22.83
C PRO A 315 5.31 -52.71 -23.28
N VAL A 316 6.07 -53.71 -22.82
CA VAL A 316 7.45 -53.91 -23.26
C VAL A 316 7.46 -54.79 -24.51
N LYS A 317 7.81 -54.18 -25.64
CA LYS A 317 7.84 -54.81 -26.96
C LYS A 317 9.17 -54.53 -27.65
N ASP A 318 9.58 -55.45 -28.53
CA ASP A 318 10.75 -55.31 -29.37
C ASP A 318 10.50 -54.30 -30.52
N ALA A 319 11.54 -54.01 -31.30
CA ALA A 319 11.45 -53.14 -32.49
C ALA A 319 10.43 -53.61 -33.56
N ASN A 320 10.00 -54.86 -33.53
CA ASN A 320 8.98 -55.44 -34.42
C ASN A 320 7.58 -55.47 -33.80
N GLY A 321 7.42 -54.91 -32.58
CA GLY A 321 6.16 -54.88 -31.84
C GLY A 321 5.80 -56.22 -31.16
N GLN A 322 6.74 -57.17 -31.06
CA GLN A 322 6.54 -58.43 -30.35
C GLN A 322 6.86 -58.27 -28.86
N TYR A 323 6.10 -58.95 -28.00
CA TYR A 323 6.39 -58.93 -26.56
C TYR A 323 7.74 -59.56 -26.26
N VAL A 324 8.55 -58.81 -25.52
CA VAL A 324 9.79 -59.33 -24.95
C VAL A 324 9.43 -60.20 -23.75
N LYS A 325 10.11 -61.34 -23.63
CA LYS A 325 9.82 -62.31 -22.58
C LYS A 325 11.07 -62.97 -22.01
N THR A 326 11.00 -63.33 -20.74
CA THR A 326 11.97 -64.20 -20.09
C THR A 326 11.93 -65.62 -20.68
N ALA A 327 12.91 -66.45 -20.33
CA ALA A 327 12.99 -67.85 -20.78
C ALA A 327 11.78 -68.69 -20.33
N ASP A 328 11.18 -68.37 -19.18
CA ASP A 328 9.96 -68.96 -18.64
C ASP A 328 8.66 -68.29 -19.15
N GLY A 329 8.77 -67.29 -20.03
CA GLY A 329 7.65 -66.74 -20.79
C GLY A 329 6.96 -65.52 -20.17
N LEU A 330 7.48 -64.94 -19.10
CA LEU A 330 6.94 -63.72 -18.52
C LEU A 330 7.13 -62.55 -19.49
N THR A 331 6.04 -61.87 -19.82
CA THR A 331 6.06 -60.60 -20.55
C THR A 331 6.01 -59.43 -19.57
N PHE A 332 6.45 -58.24 -19.99
CA PHE A 332 6.53 -57.09 -19.11
C PHE A 332 5.64 -55.93 -19.57
N MET A 333 5.15 -55.18 -18.60
CA MET A 333 4.52 -53.88 -18.77
C MET A 333 5.08 -52.94 -17.70
N VAL A 334 5.55 -51.77 -18.11
CA VAL A 334 5.95 -50.72 -17.17
C VAL A 334 4.68 -50.04 -16.68
N SER A 335 4.53 -49.90 -15.38
CA SER A 335 3.53 -49.04 -14.78
C SER A 335 4.20 -47.92 -14.02
N VAL A 336 3.66 -46.72 -14.15
CA VAL A 336 4.09 -45.55 -13.38
C VAL A 336 2.85 -44.92 -12.80
N ALA A 337 2.91 -44.53 -11.54
CA ALA A 337 1.87 -43.73 -10.88
C ALA A 337 2.52 -42.60 -10.10
N ALA A 338 2.11 -41.35 -10.37
CA ALA A 338 2.64 -40.16 -9.72
C ALA A 338 1.56 -39.09 -9.54
N PHE A 339 1.75 -38.20 -8.56
CA PHE A 339 0.91 -37.00 -8.42
C PHE A 339 1.43 -35.92 -9.37
N LEU A 340 0.58 -35.37 -10.23
CA LEU A 340 0.98 -34.30 -11.16
C LEU A 340 1.43 -33.04 -10.40
N GLU A 341 0.90 -32.82 -9.20
CA GLU A 341 1.30 -31.71 -8.32
C GLU A 341 2.79 -31.72 -7.94
N THR A 342 3.45 -32.89 -7.96
CA THR A 342 4.90 -32.98 -7.71
C THR A 342 5.74 -32.27 -8.77
N PHE A 343 5.18 -32.05 -9.96
CA PHE A 343 5.79 -31.26 -11.02
C PHE A 343 5.54 -29.75 -10.86
N ASN A 344 4.60 -29.36 -9.99
CA ASN A 344 4.20 -27.97 -9.77
C ASN A 344 5.00 -27.26 -8.67
N ALA A 345 5.92 -27.95 -7.99
CA ALA A 345 6.74 -27.37 -6.92
C ALA A 345 7.42 -26.04 -7.30
N PRO A 346 8.02 -25.87 -8.50
CA PRO A 346 8.60 -24.58 -8.90
C PRO A 346 7.57 -23.45 -9.00
N THR A 347 6.35 -23.76 -9.44
CA THR A 347 5.27 -22.78 -9.56
C THR A 347 4.70 -22.37 -8.21
N VAL A 348 4.66 -23.29 -7.24
CA VAL A 348 4.27 -22.96 -5.86
C VAL A 348 5.29 -22.01 -5.23
N GLU A 349 6.60 -22.25 -5.43
CA GLU A 349 7.65 -21.35 -4.96
C GLU A 349 7.55 -19.97 -5.65
N LEU A 350 7.32 -19.95 -6.96
CA LEU A 350 7.13 -18.72 -7.73
C LEU A 350 5.90 -17.94 -7.25
N GLN A 351 4.78 -18.62 -6.98
CA GLN A 351 3.56 -18.02 -6.44
C GLN A 351 3.83 -17.39 -5.06
N GLY A 352 4.60 -18.06 -4.21
CA GLY A 352 5.05 -17.51 -2.92
C GLY A 352 5.84 -16.21 -3.09
N LYS A 353 6.85 -16.22 -3.97
CA LYS A 353 7.66 -15.01 -4.27
C LYS A 353 6.84 -13.87 -4.89
N LEU A 354 5.90 -14.19 -5.78
CA LEU A 354 5.00 -13.19 -6.36
C LEU A 354 4.10 -12.57 -5.29
N THR A 355 3.58 -13.38 -4.37
CA THR A 355 2.76 -12.91 -3.24
C THR A 355 3.58 -12.03 -2.28
N GLU A 356 4.82 -12.41 -1.99
CA GLU A 356 5.74 -11.60 -1.17
C GLU A 356 6.05 -10.26 -1.84
N ASN A 357 6.38 -10.27 -3.14
CA ASN A 357 6.63 -9.06 -3.91
C ASN A 357 5.38 -8.17 -4.00
N ALA A 358 4.19 -8.76 -4.15
CA ALA A 358 2.92 -8.04 -4.12
C ALA A 358 2.74 -7.27 -2.81
N ALA A 359 2.93 -7.95 -1.69
CA ALA A 359 2.83 -7.36 -0.36
C ALA A 359 3.89 -6.26 -0.14
N ALA A 360 5.11 -6.46 -0.65
CA ALA A 360 6.17 -5.46 -0.58
C ALA A 360 5.84 -4.20 -1.40
N ILE A 361 5.36 -4.36 -2.65
CA ILE A 361 4.92 -3.25 -3.50
C ILE A 361 3.77 -2.49 -2.83
N GLN A 362 2.81 -3.20 -2.24
CA GLN A 362 1.69 -2.58 -1.54
C GLN A 362 2.16 -1.78 -0.32
N ALA A 363 3.09 -2.32 0.48
CA ALA A 363 3.67 -1.61 1.62
C ALA A 363 4.45 -0.36 1.18
N GLU A 364 5.22 -0.43 0.09
CA GLU A 364 5.95 0.71 -0.47
C GLU A 364 5.00 1.80 -1.01
N LEU A 365 3.91 1.39 -1.68
CA LEU A 365 2.87 2.31 -2.12
C LEU A 365 2.24 3.05 -0.94
N VAL A 366 1.80 2.32 0.10
CA VAL A 366 1.20 2.90 1.30
C VAL A 366 2.18 3.86 2.01
N GLY A 367 3.47 3.50 2.06
CA GLY A 367 4.52 4.38 2.59
C GLY A 367 4.64 5.68 1.79
N THR A 368 4.74 5.56 0.47
CA THR A 368 4.84 6.71 -0.46
C THR A 368 3.60 7.61 -0.36
N THR A 369 2.40 7.02 -0.23
CA THR A 369 1.14 7.74 0.01
C THR A 369 1.21 8.59 1.27
N SER A 370 1.63 7.98 2.39
CA SER A 370 1.72 8.67 3.67
C SER A 370 2.71 9.84 3.61
N GLU A 371 3.82 9.70 2.88
CA GLU A 371 4.80 10.78 2.67
C GLU A 371 4.24 11.93 1.84
N ILE A 372 3.50 11.63 0.76
CA ILE A 372 2.85 12.63 -0.09
C ILE A 372 1.78 13.40 0.70
N GLU A 373 0.92 12.70 1.44
CA GLU A 373 -0.12 13.32 2.29
C GLU A 373 0.51 14.24 3.33
N THR A 374 1.55 13.76 4.03
CA THR A 374 2.29 14.56 5.01
C THR A 374 2.91 15.81 4.36
N GLY A 375 3.54 15.67 3.20
CA GLY A 375 4.15 16.78 2.48
C GLY A 375 3.15 17.83 1.99
N LEU A 376 1.96 17.39 1.55
CA LEU A 376 0.87 18.29 1.15
C LEU A 376 0.29 19.04 2.36
N THR A 377 0.03 18.35 3.46
CA THR A 377 -0.43 18.97 4.71
C THR A 377 0.60 19.97 5.25
N GLN A 378 1.89 19.65 5.18
CA GLN A 378 2.93 20.58 5.63
C GLN A 378 3.06 21.80 4.73
N SER A 379 2.93 21.62 3.41
CA SER A 379 2.93 22.72 2.44
C SER A 379 1.72 23.64 2.65
N ALA A 380 0.56 23.05 2.92
CA ALA A 380 -0.68 23.73 3.26
C ALA A 380 -0.53 24.64 4.49
N GLU A 381 -0.04 24.08 5.59
CA GLU A 381 0.20 24.81 6.84
C GLU A 381 1.21 25.95 6.65
N SER A 382 2.26 25.72 5.85
CA SER A 382 3.24 26.76 5.52
C SER A 382 2.60 27.93 4.76
N ILE A 383 1.77 27.65 3.76
CA ILE A 383 1.10 28.70 2.97
C ILE A 383 0.14 29.49 3.86
N GLU A 384 -0.63 28.83 4.72
CA GLU A 384 -1.54 29.52 5.65
C GLU A 384 -0.76 30.44 6.62
N SER A 385 0.37 29.95 7.13
CA SER A 385 1.28 30.73 7.97
C SER A 385 1.84 31.96 7.25
N ASP A 386 2.26 31.81 6.00
CA ASP A 386 2.81 32.89 5.19
C ASP A 386 1.75 33.95 4.85
N LEU A 387 0.53 33.54 4.51
CA LEU A 387 -0.58 34.45 4.26
C LEU A 387 -0.93 35.26 5.51
N LYS A 388 -0.97 34.62 6.69
CA LYS A 388 -1.22 35.31 7.96
C LYS A 388 -0.10 36.28 8.32
N THR A 389 1.15 35.92 8.05
CA THR A 389 2.31 36.80 8.24
C THR A 389 2.23 38.02 7.33
N ASN A 390 2.00 37.80 6.03
CA ASN A 390 1.87 38.88 5.06
C ASN A 390 0.69 39.81 5.38
N ARG A 391 -0.46 39.26 5.80
CA ARG A 391 -1.61 40.05 6.26
C ARG A 391 -1.23 40.98 7.40
N ASN A 392 -0.56 40.45 8.42
CA ASN A 392 -0.17 41.24 9.58
C ASN A 392 0.87 42.32 9.22
N ALA A 393 1.77 42.03 8.26
CA ALA A 393 2.71 43.02 7.75
C ALA A 393 2.01 44.16 7.00
N VAL A 394 1.08 43.84 6.09
CA VAL A 394 0.29 44.83 5.34
C VAL A 394 -0.56 45.68 6.29
N ALA A 395 -1.26 45.06 7.24
CA ALA A 395 -2.04 45.78 8.24
C ALA A 395 -1.15 46.73 9.09
N GLY A 396 0.06 46.29 9.43
CA GLY A 396 1.04 47.13 10.13
C GLY A 396 1.46 48.36 9.31
N GLU A 397 1.82 48.17 8.03
CA GLU A 397 2.22 49.28 7.15
C GLU A 397 1.09 50.30 6.93
N ILE A 398 -0.16 49.84 6.80
CA ILE A 398 -1.32 50.73 6.65
C ILE A 398 -1.59 51.51 7.95
N SER A 399 -1.49 50.84 9.10
CA SER A 399 -1.63 51.48 10.41
C SER A 399 -0.58 52.58 10.63
N ASP A 400 0.69 52.29 10.30
CA ASP A 400 1.77 53.28 10.37
C ASP A 400 1.55 54.48 9.42
N ALA A 401 1.06 54.22 8.20
CA ALA A 401 0.73 55.27 7.24
C ALA A 401 -0.44 56.16 7.72
N LYS A 402 -1.44 55.55 8.37
CA LYS A 402 -2.58 56.24 8.99
C LYS A 402 -2.12 57.12 10.14
N ASP A 403 -1.32 56.59 11.06
CA ASP A 403 -0.79 57.33 12.23
C ASP A 403 0.06 58.53 11.80
N LYS A 404 0.91 58.35 10.78
CA LYS A 404 1.71 59.44 10.21
C LYS A 404 0.85 60.52 9.56
N THR A 405 -0.19 60.13 8.82
CA THR A 405 -1.12 61.05 8.17
C THR A 405 -1.97 61.81 9.20
N GLN A 406 -2.44 61.12 10.23
CA GLN A 406 -3.19 61.72 11.34
C GLN A 406 -2.32 62.73 12.11
N THR A 407 -1.09 62.35 12.45
CA THR A 407 -0.14 63.24 13.13
C THR A 407 0.17 64.49 12.31
N SER A 408 0.46 64.33 11.01
CA SER A 408 0.72 65.46 10.11
C SER A 408 -0.51 66.37 9.99
N THR A 409 -1.71 65.81 9.89
CA THR A 409 -2.97 66.57 9.82
C THR A 409 -3.20 67.39 11.09
N ILE A 410 -2.99 66.78 12.26
CA ILE A 410 -3.10 67.47 13.56
C ILE A 410 -2.09 68.63 13.64
N ILE A 411 -0.84 68.41 13.23
CA ILE A 411 0.19 69.47 13.23
C ILE A 411 -0.23 70.64 12.33
N VAL A 412 -0.72 70.37 11.11
CA VAL A 412 -1.19 71.42 10.19
C VAL A 412 -2.36 72.20 10.78
N ILE A 413 -3.32 71.51 11.42
CA ILE A 413 -4.45 72.17 12.10
C ILE A 413 -3.95 73.07 13.23
N VAL A 414 -3.03 72.58 14.07
CA VAL A 414 -2.46 73.36 15.18
C VAL A 414 -1.72 74.61 14.66
N ILE A 415 -0.89 74.46 13.63
CA ILE A 415 -0.19 75.59 13.01
C ILE A 415 -1.20 76.61 12.45
N MET A 416 -2.25 76.15 11.77
CA MET A 416 -3.29 77.04 11.25
C MET A 416 -3.98 77.82 12.36
N VAL A 417 -4.35 77.16 13.47
CA VAL A 417 -4.95 77.83 14.63
C VAL A 417 -4.00 78.90 15.18
N VAL A 418 -2.70 78.63 15.27
CA VAL A 418 -1.70 79.60 15.74
C VAL A 418 -1.56 80.79 14.79
N VAL A 419 -1.44 80.54 13.48
CA VAL A 419 -1.34 81.60 12.45
C VAL A 419 -2.58 82.48 12.49
N VAL A 420 -3.74 81.86 12.58
CA VAL A 420 -5.03 82.55 12.63
C VAL A 420 -5.17 83.40 13.89
N ALA A 421 -4.74 82.89 15.05
CA ALA A 421 -4.70 83.65 16.29
C ALA A 421 -3.73 84.85 16.18
N ALA A 422 -2.55 84.65 15.60
CA ALA A 422 -1.56 85.71 15.37
C ALA A 422 -2.08 86.81 14.43
N VAL A 423 -2.66 86.44 13.28
CA VAL A 423 -3.26 87.37 12.33
C VAL A 423 -4.40 88.16 12.98
N SER A 424 -5.29 87.48 13.73
CA SER A 424 -6.38 88.13 14.46
C SER A 424 -5.89 89.15 15.47
N PHE A 425 -4.83 88.80 16.20
CA PHE A 425 -4.19 89.70 17.15
C PHE A 425 -3.57 90.93 16.46
N LEU A 426 -2.84 90.71 15.36
CA LEU A 426 -2.24 91.77 14.56
C LEU A 426 -3.30 92.70 13.96
N PHE A 427 -4.36 92.17 13.36
CA PHE A 427 -5.49 92.95 12.83
C PHE A 427 -6.24 93.72 13.92
N GLY A 428 -6.42 93.11 15.09
CA GLY A 428 -6.99 93.77 16.26
C GLY A 428 -6.20 95.01 16.65
N ARG A 429 -4.86 94.90 16.61
CA ARG A 429 -3.94 95.99 16.98
C ARG A 429 -3.77 97.05 15.89
N SER A 430 -3.65 96.67 14.62
CA SER A 430 -3.35 97.56 13.49
C SER A 430 -4.58 98.25 12.91
N VAL A 431 -5.74 97.59 12.90
CA VAL A 431 -6.94 98.13 12.26
C VAL A 431 -8.02 98.42 13.30
N THR A 432 -8.40 97.41 14.09
CA THR A 432 -9.58 97.52 14.97
C THR A 432 -9.40 98.57 16.06
N ASN A 433 -8.24 98.60 16.71
CA ASN A 433 -7.96 99.52 17.81
C ASN A 433 -7.85 100.99 17.33
N PRO A 434 -7.10 101.29 16.25
CA PRO A 434 -7.10 102.62 15.63
C PRO A 434 -8.47 103.13 15.21
N ILE A 435 -9.27 102.30 14.53
CA ILE A 435 -10.64 102.67 14.15
C ILE A 435 -11.48 103.00 15.39
N LYS A 436 -11.41 102.18 16.46
CA LYS A 436 -12.11 102.47 17.72
C LYS A 436 -11.67 103.80 18.35
N ARG A 437 -10.39 104.15 18.27
CA ARG A 437 -9.87 105.44 18.76
C ARG A 437 -10.42 106.59 17.93
N LEU A 438 -10.41 106.46 16.60
CA LEU A 438 -10.99 107.46 15.69
C LEU A 438 -12.49 107.64 15.93
N THR A 439 -13.24 106.55 16.09
CA THR A 439 -14.68 106.61 16.40
C THR A 439 -14.93 107.35 17.72
N LYS A 440 -14.16 107.06 18.78
CA LYS A 440 -14.29 107.79 20.05
C LYS A 440 -13.94 109.27 19.93
N ALA A 441 -12.90 109.60 19.16
CA ALA A 441 -12.52 110.99 18.94
C ALA A 441 -13.62 111.75 18.20
N ALA A 442 -14.21 111.13 17.17
CA ALA A 442 -15.33 111.69 16.43
C ALA A 442 -16.58 111.90 17.31
N GLU A 443 -16.86 110.95 18.20
CA GLU A 443 -17.96 111.07 19.17
C GLU A 443 -17.75 112.28 20.10
N GLN A 444 -16.53 112.47 20.63
CA GLN A 444 -16.20 113.62 21.46
C GLN A 444 -16.33 114.96 20.72
N VAL A 445 -15.86 115.03 19.47
CA VAL A 445 -16.00 116.21 18.61
C VAL A 445 -17.48 116.50 18.33
N SER A 446 -18.30 115.46 18.08
CA SER A 446 -19.75 115.63 17.85
C SER A 446 -20.50 116.17 19.06
N THR A 447 -19.99 115.93 20.28
CA THR A 447 -20.54 116.47 21.52
C THR A 447 -20.01 117.86 21.89
N GLY A 448 -19.27 118.52 20.98
CA GLY A 448 -18.77 119.89 21.16
C GLY A 448 -17.36 120.00 21.76
N ASN A 449 -16.67 118.89 22.04
CA ASN A 449 -15.29 118.92 22.53
C ASN A 449 -14.30 118.92 21.34
N MET A 450 -13.75 120.08 21.02
CA MET A 450 -12.81 120.25 19.90
C MET A 450 -11.33 120.18 20.31
N ASP A 451 -11.03 119.94 21.59
CA ASP A 451 -9.65 119.76 22.11
C ASP A 451 -9.16 118.30 22.03
N VAL A 452 -9.86 117.48 21.26
CA VAL A 452 -9.60 116.04 21.15
C VAL A 452 -8.39 115.80 20.26
N ARG A 453 -7.38 115.10 20.81
CA ARG A 453 -6.20 114.69 20.05
C ARG A 453 -6.36 113.28 19.50
N VAL A 454 -6.22 113.16 18.18
CA VAL A 454 -6.23 111.88 17.47
C VAL A 454 -4.80 111.33 17.43
N ASP A 455 -4.40 110.60 18.47
CA ASP A 455 -3.08 109.92 18.52
C ASP A 455 -3.20 108.49 17.97
N VAL A 456 -3.26 108.42 16.64
CA VAL A 456 -3.22 107.17 15.87
C VAL A 456 -1.98 107.21 15.00
N LYS A 457 -0.98 106.39 15.35
CA LYS A 457 0.25 106.23 14.57
C LYS A 457 0.13 104.97 13.73
N SER A 458 -0.12 105.16 12.44
CA SER A 458 -0.13 104.09 11.45
C SER A 458 0.49 104.60 10.16
N ASN A 459 1.16 103.72 9.40
CA ASN A 459 1.81 104.05 8.13
C ASN A 459 1.01 103.50 6.93
N ASP A 460 -0.30 103.39 7.10
CA ASP A 460 -1.26 102.84 6.13
C ASP A 460 -2.45 103.80 5.97
N GLU A 461 -3.49 103.36 5.26
CA GLU A 461 -4.69 104.15 5.00
C GLU A 461 -5.40 104.60 6.28
N ILE A 462 -5.19 103.90 7.41
CA ILE A 462 -5.73 104.30 8.72
C ILE A 462 -4.97 105.51 9.28
N GLY A 463 -3.67 105.61 9.01
CA GLY A 463 -2.85 106.78 9.35
C GLY A 463 -3.27 108.01 8.53
N ASP A 464 -3.39 107.84 7.21
CA ASP A 464 -3.85 108.92 6.32
C ASP A 464 -5.24 109.44 6.70
N LEU A 465 -6.13 108.53 7.11
CA LEU A 465 -7.46 108.87 7.64
C LEU A 465 -7.37 109.63 8.96
N ALA A 466 -6.51 109.18 9.89
CA ALA A 466 -6.33 109.85 11.17
C ALA A 466 -5.80 111.28 11.01
N ASP A 467 -4.83 111.48 10.12
CA ASP A 467 -4.25 112.80 9.81
C ASP A 467 -5.27 113.72 9.14
N SER A 468 -6.04 113.19 8.18
CA SER A 468 -7.12 113.94 7.52
C SER A 468 -8.20 114.33 8.50
N PHE A 469 -8.58 113.42 9.41
CA PHE A 469 -9.55 113.69 10.47
C PHE A 469 -9.04 114.73 11.46
N GLY A 470 -7.75 114.67 11.84
CA GLY A 470 -7.10 115.69 12.67
C GLY A 470 -7.11 117.09 12.04
N ARG A 471 -6.84 117.20 10.73
CA ARG A 471 -6.95 118.47 9.99
C ARG A 471 -8.38 119.01 9.98
N MET A 472 -9.37 118.14 9.85
CA MET A 472 -10.79 118.53 9.93
C MET A 472 -11.13 119.11 11.31
N ILE A 473 -10.72 118.44 12.41
CA ILE A 473 -10.93 118.95 13.78
C ILE A 473 -10.29 120.33 13.96
N ALA A 474 -9.06 120.52 13.49
CA ALA A 474 -8.36 121.80 13.58
C ALA A 474 -9.08 122.91 12.79
N THR A 475 -9.60 122.59 11.60
CA THR A 475 -10.36 123.53 10.78
C THR A 475 -11.68 123.91 11.46
N VAL A 476 -12.42 122.93 11.97
CA VAL A 476 -13.68 123.18 12.70
C VAL A 476 -13.42 124.02 13.95
N LYS A 477 -12.36 123.72 14.72
CA LYS A 477 -11.96 124.52 15.89
C LYS A 477 -11.62 125.96 15.53
N PHE A 478 -10.91 126.17 14.41
CA PHE A 478 -10.58 127.51 13.92
C PHE A 478 -11.83 128.31 13.54
N LEU A 479 -12.76 127.70 12.78
CA LEU A 479 -14.02 128.34 12.40
C LEU A 479 -14.88 128.69 13.62
N SER A 480 -14.95 127.80 14.62
CA SER A 480 -15.68 128.11 15.87
C SER A 480 -15.00 129.19 16.73
N SER A 481 -13.67 129.30 16.70
CA SER A 481 -12.97 130.42 17.35
C SER A 481 -13.12 131.74 16.60
N GLU A 482 -13.25 131.72 15.27
CA GLU A 482 -13.58 132.90 14.46
C GLU A 482 -15.01 133.39 14.75
N GLU A 483 -15.96 132.49 14.93
CA GLU A 483 -17.31 132.85 15.39
C GLU A 483 -17.31 133.46 16.80
N GLU A 484 -16.48 132.95 17.72
CA GLU A 484 -16.32 133.56 19.06
C GLU A 484 -15.60 134.92 19.04
N GLU A 485 -14.62 135.14 18.14
CA GLU A 485 -13.96 136.44 17.96
C GLU A 485 -14.89 137.45 17.26
N GLY A 486 -15.65 137.02 16.25
CA GLY A 486 -16.67 137.82 15.58
C GLY A 486 -17.83 138.20 16.52
N ALA A 487 -18.26 137.27 17.40
CA ALA A 487 -19.25 137.56 18.44
C ALA A 487 -18.76 138.59 19.47
N LYS A 488 -17.45 138.59 19.81
CA LYS A 488 -16.83 139.59 20.69
C LYS A 488 -16.68 140.96 20.02
N GLU A 489 -16.44 141.01 18.71
CA GLU A 489 -16.45 142.26 17.93
C GLU A 489 -17.87 142.83 17.77
N GLU A 490 -18.90 141.99 17.61
CA GLU A 490 -20.30 142.42 17.54
C GLU A 490 -20.82 142.90 18.91
N GLU A 491 -20.43 142.26 20.02
CA GLU A 491 -20.68 142.75 21.39
C GLU A 491 -19.95 144.07 21.68
N ALA A 492 -18.71 144.24 21.20
CA ALA A 492 -17.98 145.51 21.32
C ALA A 492 -18.60 146.64 20.47
N ALA A 493 -19.15 146.32 19.29
CA ALA A 493 -19.83 147.28 18.41
C ALA A 493 -21.23 147.68 18.93
N THR A 494 -21.94 146.80 19.64
CA THR A 494 -23.22 147.13 20.29
C THR A 494 -23.06 147.88 21.61
N ALA A 495 -21.96 147.69 22.35
CA ALA A 495 -21.64 148.48 23.54
C ALA A 495 -21.28 149.95 23.23
N SER A 496 -20.78 150.25 22.04
CA SER A 496 -20.50 151.64 21.60
C SER A 496 -21.74 152.40 21.09
N ARG A 497 -22.92 151.77 21.07
CA ARG A 497 -24.20 152.32 20.58
C ARG A 497 -25.28 152.48 21.65
N ARG A 498 -24.92 152.40 22.94
CA ARG A 498 -25.81 152.73 24.06
C ARG A 498 -25.23 153.80 24.96
#